data_AF-A0A978UGP7-F1
#
_entry.id   AF-A0A978UGP7-F1
#
_cell.length_a   1.000
_cell.length_b   1.000
_cell.length_c   1.000
_cell.angle_alpha   90.00
_cell.angle_beta   90.00
_cell.angle_gamma   90.00
#
_symmetry.space_group_name_H-M   'P 1'
#
loop_
_entity.id
_entity.type
_entity.pdbx_description
1 polymer ?
#
loop_
_entity_poly.entity_id
_entity_poly.type
_entity_poly.pdbx_seq_one_letter_code
_entity_poly.pdbx_strand_id
1 'polypeptide(L)'
;MFLDDDVRLHPGTIGALTAEMEKNPEIFIQTGYPLDLPSGSLGSYCIYEYHMMHADDFRHDYCGVVSSLKDGGYSDDMTLAAIAGAHKRLITSPPVAVFPHPLARDLSFSRYWNYLRKQTFVLESYATKVNWVMNRALFTSHCYLSWGFVAPYVMGMIHIIAALRIFIKGYTVEETMITSGGEHPSFLF
;
A
#
# COMPACT_ATOMS: atom_id res chain seq x y z
N MET A 1 -4.26 11.55 -22.61
CA MET A 1 -4.44 11.78 -21.17
C MET A 1 -5.38 10.70 -20.67
N PHE A 2 -4.91 9.83 -19.78
CA PHE A 2 -5.70 8.83 -19.09
C PHE A 2 -5.96 9.36 -17.68
N LEU A 3 -7.21 9.31 -17.23
CA LEU A 3 -7.64 9.85 -15.95
C LEU A 3 -8.71 8.93 -15.36
N ASP A 4 -8.64 8.65 -14.06
CA ASP A 4 -9.71 7.97 -13.34
C ASP A 4 -10.94 8.86 -13.16
N ASP A 5 -12.12 8.24 -12.98
CA ASP A 5 -13.41 8.91 -12.96
C ASP A 5 -13.71 9.65 -11.63
N ASP A 6 -12.99 9.32 -10.56
CA ASP A 6 -13.11 9.92 -9.23
C ASP A 6 -12.07 11.02 -8.94
N VAL A 7 -11.18 11.29 -9.90
CA VAL A 7 -10.13 12.30 -9.80
C VAL A 7 -10.68 13.71 -10.04
N ARG A 8 -10.38 14.63 -9.12
CA ARG A 8 -10.72 16.05 -9.28
C ARG A 8 -9.56 16.83 -9.88
N LEU A 9 -9.85 17.60 -10.93
CA LEU A 9 -8.86 18.46 -11.60
C LEU A 9 -8.90 19.88 -11.04
N HIS A 10 -7.74 20.46 -10.71
CA HIS A 10 -7.66 21.90 -10.47
C HIS A 10 -7.63 22.65 -11.82
N PRO A 11 -8.32 23.81 -11.93
CA PRO A 11 -8.24 24.65 -13.13
C PRO A 11 -6.79 25.02 -13.44
N GLY A 12 -6.32 24.70 -14.65
CA GLY A 12 -4.95 24.98 -15.10
C GLY A 12 -3.96 23.82 -14.99
N THR A 13 -4.30 22.72 -14.30
CA THR A 13 -3.41 21.56 -14.19
C THR A 13 -3.09 20.93 -15.55
N ILE A 14 -4.10 20.77 -16.42
CA ILE A 14 -3.89 20.26 -17.78
C ILE A 14 -2.97 21.19 -18.60
N GLY A 15 -3.16 22.51 -18.46
CA GLY A 15 -2.35 23.50 -19.16
C GLY A 15 -0.89 23.48 -18.71
N ALA A 16 -0.65 23.35 -17.40
CA ALA A 16 0.69 23.24 -16.85
C ALA A 16 1.40 21.95 -17.30
N LEU A 17 0.69 20.82 -17.29
CA LEU A 17 1.20 19.54 -17.80
C LEU A 17 1.59 19.65 -19.27
N THR A 18 0.65 20.12 -20.11
CA THR A 18 0.87 20.27 -21.55
C THR A 18 2.04 21.19 -21.85
N ALA A 19 2.14 22.35 -21.19
CA ALA A 19 3.22 23.30 -21.39
C ALA A 19 4.60 22.72 -21.03
N GLU A 20 4.66 21.84 -20.02
CA GLU A 20 5.90 21.19 -19.64
C GLU A 20 6.30 20.05 -20.59
N MET A 21 5.33 19.29 -21.12
CA MET A 21 5.60 18.32 -22.20
C MET A 21 6.04 19.01 -23.50
N GLU A 22 5.45 20.15 -23.85
CA GLU A 22 5.87 20.95 -25.02
C GLU A 22 7.29 21.49 -24.85
N LYS A 23 7.66 21.88 -23.63
CA LYS A 23 9.00 22.40 -23.32
C LYS A 23 10.07 21.32 -23.38
N ASN A 24 9.74 20.06 -23.07
CA ASN A 24 10.71 18.99 -22.93
C ASN A 24 10.24 17.71 -23.66
N PRO A 25 10.54 17.58 -24.97
CA PRO A 25 10.03 16.48 -25.80
C PRO A 25 10.63 15.11 -25.47
N GLU A 26 11.62 15.04 -24.57
CA GLU A 26 12.15 13.78 -24.05
C GLU A 26 11.27 13.15 -22.96
N ILE A 27 10.31 13.92 -22.42
CA ILE A 27 9.31 13.42 -21.48
C ILE A 27 8.42 12.43 -22.21
N PHE A 28 8.45 11.19 -21.76
CA PHE A 28 7.63 10.12 -22.32
C PHE A 28 6.27 10.04 -21.62
N ILE A 29 6.28 10.16 -20.29
CA ILE A 29 5.08 10.16 -19.47
C ILE A 29 5.17 11.27 -18.41
N GLN A 30 4.11 12.05 -18.31
CA GLN A 30 3.82 12.92 -17.18
C GLN A 30 2.77 12.29 -16.27
N THR A 31 3.02 12.34 -14.98
CA THR A 31 2.09 11.91 -13.93
C THR A 31 2.06 12.99 -12.85
N GLY A 32 1.27 12.80 -11.81
CA GLY A 32 1.21 13.73 -10.69
C GLY A 32 0.88 13.04 -9.40
N TYR A 33 0.72 13.85 -8.37
CA TYR A 33 0.67 13.41 -6.99
C TYR A 33 -0.78 13.27 -6.54
N PRO A 34 -1.19 12.07 -6.06
CA PRO A 34 -2.44 11.95 -5.33
C PRO A 34 -2.34 12.78 -4.04
N LEU A 35 -3.37 13.57 -3.76
CA LEU A 35 -3.58 14.17 -2.45
C LEU A 35 -4.85 13.57 -1.86
N ASP A 36 -4.66 12.50 -1.09
CA ASP A 36 -5.73 11.93 -0.28
C ASP A 36 -6.25 13.00 0.69
N LEU A 37 -7.45 13.52 0.43
CA LEU A 37 -8.11 14.42 1.35
C LEU A 37 -8.62 13.60 2.55
N PRO A 38 -8.12 13.84 3.77
CA PRO A 38 -8.46 12.99 4.91
C PRO A 38 -9.95 13.15 5.25
N SER A 39 -10.68 12.02 5.17
CA SER A 39 -11.76 11.75 6.12
C SER A 39 -11.43 10.62 7.11
N GLY A 40 -10.19 10.12 7.09
CA GLY A 40 -9.67 9.17 8.09
C GLY A 40 -8.21 8.77 7.84
N SER A 41 -7.42 8.78 8.93
CA SER A 41 -6.08 8.18 9.14
C SER A 41 -4.97 8.39 8.07
N LEU A 42 -3.83 8.92 8.54
CA LEU A 42 -2.58 9.32 7.85
C LEU A 42 -1.79 8.19 7.12
N GLY A 43 -2.44 7.09 6.74
CA GLY A 43 -1.80 5.87 6.23
C GLY A 43 -2.28 5.39 4.86
N SER A 44 -2.96 6.22 4.06
CA SER A 44 -3.25 5.88 2.66
C SER A 44 -2.05 6.21 1.80
N TYR A 45 -1.47 5.17 1.22
CA TYR A 45 -0.25 5.18 0.44
C TYR A 45 -0.47 5.75 -0.96
N CYS A 46 0.58 6.38 -1.50
CA CYS A 46 0.67 6.91 -2.85
C CYS A 46 0.32 5.86 -3.92
N ILE A 47 -0.70 6.17 -4.74
CA ILE A 47 -1.05 5.48 -5.99
C ILE A 47 -0.94 6.50 -7.12
N TYR A 48 -0.44 6.11 -8.29
CA TYR A 48 -0.47 6.98 -9.47
C TYR A 48 -1.92 7.15 -9.92
N GLU A 49 -2.45 8.37 -9.97
CA GLU A 49 -3.87 8.61 -10.30
C GLU A 49 -4.13 8.97 -11.77
N TYR A 50 -3.08 9.28 -12.54
CA TYR A 50 -3.23 9.58 -13.97
C TYR A 50 -1.91 9.51 -14.74
N HIS A 51 -2.03 9.31 -16.05
CA HIS A 51 -0.90 9.30 -16.97
C HIS A 51 -1.16 10.15 -18.22
N MET A 52 -0.24 11.06 -18.52
CA MET A 52 -0.22 11.86 -19.74
C MET A 52 0.97 11.44 -20.60
N MET A 53 0.69 10.87 -21.78
CA MET A 53 1.68 10.44 -22.76
C MET A 53 1.45 11.14 -24.09
N HIS A 54 2.47 11.23 -24.93
CA HIS A 54 2.33 11.75 -26.29
C HIS A 54 1.37 10.89 -27.11
N ALA A 55 0.46 11.54 -27.85
CA ALA A 55 -0.51 10.83 -28.67
C ALA A 55 0.15 10.00 -29.78
N ASP A 56 1.31 10.43 -30.28
CA ASP A 56 2.03 9.73 -31.34
C ASP A 56 2.67 8.44 -30.84
N ASP A 57 3.12 8.40 -29.58
CA ASP A 57 3.64 7.19 -28.93
C ASP A 57 2.56 6.11 -28.82
N PHE A 58 1.34 6.52 -28.52
CA PHE A 58 0.19 5.62 -28.47
C PHE A 58 -0.28 5.20 -29.88
N ARG A 59 -0.37 6.13 -30.84
CA ARG A 59 -0.92 5.84 -32.18
C ARG A 59 -0.02 4.95 -33.04
N HIS A 60 1.29 5.07 -32.88
CA HIS A 60 2.27 4.33 -33.69
C HIS A 60 2.91 3.16 -32.93
N ASP A 61 2.39 2.82 -31.73
CA ASP A 61 2.96 1.80 -30.85
C ASP A 61 4.47 2.00 -30.60
N TYR A 62 4.92 3.25 -30.46
CA TYR A 62 6.32 3.52 -30.15
C TYR A 62 6.66 2.94 -28.78
N CYS A 63 7.86 2.37 -28.66
CA CYS A 63 8.30 1.63 -27.45
C CYS A 63 7.39 0.45 -27.07
N GLY A 64 6.49 0.00 -27.96
CA GLY A 64 5.57 -1.09 -27.69
C GLY A 64 4.52 -0.76 -26.62
N VAL A 65 4.08 0.51 -26.54
CA VAL A 65 3.10 0.97 -25.54
C VAL A 65 1.76 0.23 -25.65
N VAL A 66 1.19 0.13 -26.84
CA VAL A 66 -0.10 -0.52 -27.09
C VAL A 66 0.02 -2.03 -26.93
N SER A 67 1.08 -2.62 -27.47
CA SER A 67 1.35 -4.06 -27.35
C SER A 67 1.56 -4.47 -25.88
N SER A 68 2.32 -3.69 -25.12
CA SER A 68 2.55 -3.94 -23.70
C SER A 68 1.31 -3.65 -22.84
N LEU A 69 0.50 -2.64 -23.15
CA LEU A 69 -0.77 -2.42 -22.44
C LEU A 69 -1.78 -3.54 -22.70
N LYS A 70 -1.74 -4.15 -23.90
CA LYS A 70 -2.62 -5.27 -24.25
C LYS A 70 -2.20 -6.59 -23.62
N ASP A 71 -0.90 -6.86 -23.59
CA ASP A 71 -0.35 -8.17 -23.22
C ASP A 71 0.40 -8.16 -21.87
N GLY A 72 0.63 -6.99 -21.27
CA GLY A 72 1.51 -6.77 -20.14
C GLY A 72 0.88 -6.89 -18.76
N GLY A 73 -0.43 -7.10 -18.67
CA GLY A 73 -1.11 -7.40 -17.41
C GLY A 73 -2.27 -6.48 -17.07
N TYR A 74 -2.62 -6.43 -15.78
CA TYR A 74 -3.81 -5.71 -15.29
C TYR A 74 -3.51 -4.26 -14.89
N SER A 75 -2.27 -3.93 -14.51
CA SER A 75 -1.90 -2.55 -14.12
C SER A 75 -1.19 -1.83 -15.26
N ASP A 76 -1.87 -0.82 -15.77
CA ASP A 76 -1.37 0.15 -16.74
C ASP A 76 -0.21 0.98 -16.18
N ASP A 77 -0.31 1.48 -14.95
CA ASP A 77 0.77 2.30 -14.33
C ASP A 77 2.10 1.57 -14.30
N MET A 78 2.07 0.32 -13.83
CA MET A 78 3.28 -0.48 -13.71
C MET A 78 3.81 -0.94 -15.06
N THR A 79 2.92 -1.16 -16.03
CA THR A 79 3.27 -1.47 -17.41
C THR A 79 3.97 -0.29 -18.07
N LEU A 80 3.42 0.92 -17.90
CA LEU A 80 4.00 2.16 -18.43
C LEU A 80 5.35 2.48 -17.77
N ALA A 81 5.47 2.30 -16.44
CA ALA A 81 6.73 2.45 -15.72
C ALA A 81 7.79 1.44 -16.20
N ALA A 82 7.39 0.20 -16.45
CA ALA A 82 8.26 -0.84 -17.00
C ALA A 82 8.79 -0.49 -18.39
N ILE A 83 7.93 -0.01 -19.29
CA ILE A 83 8.31 0.41 -20.66
C ILE A 83 9.26 1.61 -20.58
N ALA A 84 8.93 2.61 -19.77
CA ALA A 84 9.79 3.77 -19.60
C ALA A 84 11.18 3.38 -19.07
N GLY A 85 11.25 2.50 -18.08
CA GLY A 85 12.51 1.97 -17.56
C GLY A 85 13.31 1.18 -18.60
N ALA A 86 12.64 0.29 -19.35
CA ALA A 86 13.28 -0.52 -20.40
C ALA A 86 13.86 0.33 -21.54
N HIS A 87 13.16 1.41 -21.92
CA HIS A 87 13.58 2.33 -22.99
C HIS A 87 14.37 3.54 -22.47
N LYS A 88 14.71 3.59 -21.17
CA LYS A 88 15.40 4.71 -20.51
C LYS A 88 14.74 6.07 -20.76
N ARG A 89 13.41 6.08 -20.83
CA ARG A 89 12.60 7.28 -21.05
C ARG A 89 12.31 7.98 -19.74
N LEU A 90 12.16 9.29 -19.80
CA LEU A 90 11.89 10.12 -18.62
C LEU A 90 10.41 10.06 -18.24
N ILE A 91 10.14 9.72 -16.98
CA ILE A 91 8.85 9.96 -16.31
C ILE A 91 9.03 11.17 -15.41
N THR A 92 8.17 12.18 -15.52
CA THR A 92 8.20 13.36 -14.65
C THR A 92 6.87 13.61 -13.96
N SER A 93 6.93 14.27 -12.81
CA SER A 93 5.77 14.63 -12.01
C SER A 93 5.85 16.11 -11.61
N PRO A 94 5.10 17.01 -12.27
CA PRO A 94 5.16 18.42 -11.92
C PRO A 94 4.60 18.65 -10.51
N PRO A 95 5.22 19.52 -9.70
CA PRO A 95 4.74 19.81 -8.34
C PRO A 95 3.31 20.37 -8.26
N VAL A 96 2.84 20.99 -9.35
CA VAL A 96 1.49 21.58 -9.47
C VAL A 96 0.41 20.56 -9.80
N ALA A 97 0.80 19.34 -10.16
CA ALA A 97 -0.11 18.32 -10.58
C ALA A 97 -0.52 17.48 -9.37
N VAL A 98 -1.32 18.09 -8.50
CA VAL A 98 -1.85 17.48 -7.28
C VAL A 98 -3.33 17.21 -7.46
N PHE A 99 -3.77 15.98 -7.18
CA PHE A 99 -5.10 15.50 -7.50
C PHE A 99 -5.82 15.04 -6.24
N PRO A 100 -6.90 15.72 -5.84
CA PRO A 100 -7.63 15.32 -4.65
C PRO A 100 -8.48 14.08 -4.93
N HIS A 101 -8.16 12.96 -4.27
CA HIS A 101 -8.94 11.74 -4.31
C HIS A 101 -9.68 11.51 -2.98
N PRO A 102 -11.03 11.51 -3.00
CA PRO A 102 -11.81 11.30 -1.79
C PRO A 102 -11.90 9.81 -1.43
N LEU A 103 -11.19 9.41 -0.37
CA LEU A 103 -11.23 8.04 0.14
C LEU A 103 -12.65 7.59 0.50
N ALA A 104 -12.98 6.34 0.12
CA ALA A 104 -14.25 5.71 0.43
C ALA A 104 -14.49 5.65 1.95
N ARG A 105 -15.65 6.14 2.40
CA ARG A 105 -16.01 6.23 3.83
C ARG A 105 -16.49 4.91 4.43
N ASP A 106 -16.88 3.95 3.59
CA ASP A 106 -17.44 2.66 3.96
C ASP A 106 -16.40 1.53 3.84
N LEU A 107 -15.37 1.63 4.67
CA LEU A 107 -14.32 0.62 4.80
C LEU A 107 -14.87 -0.58 5.59
N SER A 108 -15.19 -1.67 4.89
CA SER A 108 -15.47 -2.98 5.49
C SER A 108 -14.29 -3.94 5.30
N PHE A 109 -14.13 -4.90 6.21
CA PHE A 109 -13.08 -5.91 6.09
C PHE A 109 -13.17 -6.69 4.78
N SER A 110 -14.38 -7.00 4.30
CA SER A 110 -14.58 -7.69 3.02
C SER A 110 -14.06 -6.87 1.83
N ARG A 111 -14.33 -5.56 1.81
CA ARG A 111 -13.80 -4.66 0.79
C ARG A 111 -12.29 -4.51 0.88
N TYR A 112 -11.76 -4.39 2.09
CA TYR A 112 -10.31 -4.34 2.31
C TYR A 112 -9.61 -5.62 1.84
N TRP A 113 -10.17 -6.79 2.15
CA TRP A 113 -9.62 -8.07 1.68
C TRP A 113 -9.70 -8.21 0.16
N ASN A 114 -10.80 -7.76 -0.45
CA ASN A 114 -10.93 -7.72 -1.90
C ASN A 114 -9.90 -6.78 -2.54
N TYR A 115 -9.68 -5.60 -1.94
CA TYR A 115 -8.63 -4.67 -2.34
C TYR A 115 -7.24 -5.33 -2.26
N LEU A 116 -6.89 -5.95 -1.13
CA LEU A 116 -5.61 -6.66 -0.97
C LEU A 116 -5.41 -7.77 -2.00
N ARG A 117 -6.48 -8.52 -2.33
CA ARG A 117 -6.43 -9.55 -3.38
C ARG A 117 -6.16 -8.94 -4.75
N LYS A 118 -6.83 -7.86 -5.10
CA LYS A 118 -6.59 -7.12 -6.34
C LYS A 118 -5.17 -6.58 -6.41
N GLN A 119 -4.66 -6.01 -5.30
CA GLN A 119 -3.28 -5.53 -5.20
C GLN A 119 -2.26 -6.67 -5.37
N THR A 120 -2.55 -7.86 -4.84
CA THR A 120 -1.68 -9.03 -5.02
C THR A 120 -1.70 -9.52 -6.48
N PHE A 121 -2.86 -9.49 -7.14
CA PHE A 121 -2.99 -9.86 -8.54
C PHE A 121 -2.28 -8.89 -9.49
N VAL A 122 -2.36 -7.59 -9.21
CA VAL A 122 -1.59 -6.55 -9.90
C VAL A 122 -0.09 -6.88 -9.90
N LEU A 123 0.43 -7.33 -8.75
CA LEU A 123 1.82 -7.76 -8.59
C LEU A 123 2.19 -9.06 -9.30
N GLU A 124 1.24 -9.75 -9.91
CA GLU A 124 1.48 -11.01 -10.62
C GLU A 124 1.49 -10.82 -12.14
N SER A 125 0.91 -9.73 -12.65
CA SER A 125 0.75 -9.46 -14.07
C SER A 125 1.82 -8.49 -14.58
N TYR A 126 2.80 -8.97 -15.38
CA TYR A 126 3.81 -8.09 -16.01
C TYR A 126 4.29 -8.56 -17.39
N ALA A 127 4.62 -7.58 -18.24
CA ALA A 127 5.16 -7.76 -19.59
C ALA A 127 6.49 -8.52 -19.67
N THR A 128 7.32 -8.52 -18.60
CA THR A 128 8.61 -9.23 -18.60
C THR A 128 8.87 -10.00 -17.31
N LYS A 129 9.60 -11.11 -17.42
CA LYS A 129 9.99 -11.96 -16.28
C LYS A 129 10.83 -11.22 -15.24
N VAL A 130 11.64 -10.25 -15.69
CA VAL A 130 12.50 -9.44 -14.80
C VAL A 130 11.65 -8.55 -13.90
N ASN A 131 10.67 -7.83 -14.47
CA ASN A 131 9.78 -6.96 -13.70
C ASN A 131 8.91 -7.77 -12.75
N TRP A 132 8.44 -8.93 -13.18
CA TRP A 132 7.72 -9.87 -12.32
C TRP A 132 8.54 -10.30 -11.09
N VAL A 133 9.80 -10.72 -11.29
CA VAL A 133 10.68 -11.08 -10.17
C VAL A 133 10.94 -9.88 -9.25
N MET A 134 11.18 -8.70 -9.83
CA MET A 134 11.46 -7.48 -9.07
C MET A 134 10.28 -7.10 -8.15
N ASN A 135 9.05 -7.11 -8.68
CA ASN A 135 7.86 -6.75 -7.91
C ASN A 135 7.54 -7.79 -6.83
N ARG A 136 7.72 -9.08 -7.13
CA ARG A 136 7.60 -10.18 -6.16
C ARG A 136 8.64 -10.05 -5.03
N ALA A 137 9.88 -9.69 -5.37
CA ALA A 137 10.95 -9.50 -4.40
C ALA A 137 10.69 -8.30 -3.50
N LEU A 138 10.25 -7.16 -4.07
CA LEU A 138 9.89 -5.97 -3.30
C LEU A 138 8.75 -6.25 -2.34
N PHE A 139 7.68 -6.90 -2.81
CA PHE A 139 6.54 -7.31 -1.98
C PHE A 139 6.95 -8.26 -0.85
N THR A 140 7.73 -9.30 -1.17
CA THR A 140 8.20 -10.27 -0.17
C THR A 140 9.09 -9.61 0.87
N SER A 141 9.98 -8.72 0.44
CA SER A 141 10.86 -7.96 1.34
C SER A 141 10.06 -7.05 2.26
N HIS A 142 9.06 -6.35 1.72
CA HIS A 142 8.17 -5.51 2.51
C HIS A 142 7.41 -6.34 3.55
N CYS A 143 6.77 -7.44 3.15
CA CYS A 143 6.08 -8.33 4.09
C CYS A 143 7.01 -8.89 5.17
N TYR A 144 8.21 -9.31 4.79
CA TYR A 144 9.20 -9.87 5.73
C TYR A 144 9.67 -8.84 6.75
N LEU A 145 10.03 -7.63 6.30
CA LEU A 145 10.48 -6.54 7.18
C LEU A 145 9.34 -6.07 8.10
N SER A 146 8.12 -5.95 7.58
CA SER A 146 6.95 -5.60 8.40
C SER A 146 6.68 -6.64 9.48
N TRP A 147 6.75 -7.94 9.15
CA TRP A 147 6.60 -9.00 10.15
C TRP A 147 7.76 -9.06 11.14
N GLY A 148 8.99 -8.77 10.69
CA GLY A 148 10.15 -8.63 11.56
C GLY A 148 9.98 -7.52 12.60
N PHE A 149 9.26 -6.46 12.25
CA PHE A 149 8.92 -5.40 13.19
C PHE A 149 7.77 -5.78 14.14
N VAL A 150 6.72 -6.44 13.65
CA VAL A 150 5.51 -6.76 14.44
C VAL A 150 5.70 -7.96 15.38
N ALA A 151 6.41 -9.00 14.95
CA ALA A 151 6.54 -10.26 15.69
C ALA A 151 7.11 -10.11 17.12
N PRO A 152 8.15 -9.28 17.37
CA PRO A 152 8.66 -9.05 18.72
C PRO A 152 7.61 -8.48 19.68
N TYR A 153 6.75 -7.58 19.22
CA TYR A 153 5.67 -7.02 20.06
C TYR A 153 4.62 -8.07 20.39
N VAL A 154 4.21 -8.89 19.41
CA VAL A 154 3.27 -10.00 19.63
C VAL A 154 3.85 -10.99 20.64
N MET A 155 5.11 -11.38 20.47
CA MET A 155 5.80 -12.26 21.42
C MET A 155 5.90 -11.61 22.81
N GLY A 156 6.23 -10.32 22.89
CA GLY A 156 6.27 -9.58 24.15
C GLY A 156 4.92 -9.61 24.88
N MET A 157 3.82 -9.37 24.18
CA MET A 157 2.47 -9.45 24.74
C MET A 157 2.14 -10.85 25.26
N ILE A 158 2.52 -11.91 24.53
CA ILE A 158 2.32 -13.30 24.97
C ILE A 158 3.07 -13.56 26.28
N HIS A 159 4.34 -13.13 26.38
CA HIS A 159 5.13 -13.30 27.60
C HIS A 159 4.53 -12.53 28.79
N ILE A 160 4.09 -11.28 28.58
CA ILE A 160 3.43 -10.47 29.61
C ILE A 160 2.15 -11.16 30.10
N ILE A 161 1.30 -11.65 29.20
CA ILE A 161 0.06 -12.36 29.54
C ILE A 161 0.38 -13.65 30.30
N ALA A 162 1.40 -14.41 29.89
CA ALA A 162 1.81 -15.62 30.59
C ALA A 162 2.31 -15.32 32.01
N ALA A 163 3.13 -14.28 32.19
CA ALA A 163 3.62 -13.84 33.49
C ALA A 163 2.47 -13.38 34.41
N LEU A 164 1.53 -12.58 33.90
CA LEU A 164 0.32 -12.17 34.62
C LEU A 164 -0.51 -13.36 35.07
N ARG A 165 -0.71 -14.36 34.21
CA ARG A 165 -1.44 -15.59 34.57
C ARG A 165 -0.76 -16.37 35.69
N ILE A 166 0.56 -16.48 35.67
CA ILE A 166 1.33 -17.15 36.75
C ILE A 166 1.21 -16.36 38.05
N PHE A 167 1.35 -15.04 37.99
CA PHE A 167 1.25 -14.16 39.16
C PHE A 167 -0.13 -14.24 39.83
N ILE A 168 -1.21 -14.14 39.04
CA ILE A 168 -2.59 -14.27 39.54
C ILE A 168 -2.82 -15.66 40.14
N LYS A 169 -2.36 -16.72 39.46
CA LYS A 169 -2.52 -18.11 39.95
C LYS A 169 -1.75 -18.33 41.26
N GLY A 170 -0.55 -17.76 41.40
CA GLY A 170 0.24 -17.78 42.62
C GLY A 170 -0.49 -17.10 43.78
N TYR A 171 -1.03 -15.90 43.55
CA TYR A 171 -1.82 -15.16 44.54
C TYR A 171 -3.05 -15.95 45.02
N THR A 172 -3.81 -16.55 44.09
CA THR A 172 -4.98 -17.38 44.47
C THR A 172 -4.60 -18.60 45.30
N VAL A 173 -3.47 -19.26 45.03
CA VAL A 173 -3.03 -20.42 45.83
C VAL A 173 -2.62 -19.98 47.24
N GLU A 174 -1.91 -18.86 47.36
CA GLU A 174 -1.47 -18.31 48.64
C GLU A 174 -2.66 -17.88 49.52
N GLU A 175 -3.66 -17.18 48.97
CA GLU A 175 -4.90 -16.85 49.68
C GLU A 175 -5.65 -18.09 50.19
N THR A 176 -5.73 -19.15 49.38
CA THR A 176 -6.43 -20.40 49.74
C THR A 176 -5.72 -21.13 50.89
N MET A 177 -4.38 -21.10 50.93
CA MET A 177 -3.61 -21.71 52.02
C MET A 177 -3.76 -20.94 53.33
N ILE A 178 -3.80 -19.59 53.27
CA ILE A 178 -3.98 -18.75 54.45
C ILE A 178 -5.39 -18.92 55.04
N THR A 179 -6.44 -19.09 54.22
CA THR A 179 -7.80 -19.35 54.73
C THR A 179 -7.95 -20.75 55.31
N SER A 180 -7.33 -21.78 54.73
CA SER A 180 -7.37 -23.15 55.27
C SER A 180 -6.60 -23.32 56.60
N GLY A 181 -5.63 -22.46 56.90
CA GLY A 181 -4.86 -22.51 58.15
C GLY A 181 -5.52 -21.79 59.34
N GLY A 182 -6.65 -21.11 59.13
CA GLY A 182 -7.30 -20.27 60.14
C GLY A 182 -8.38 -20.94 61.00
N GLU A 183 -8.79 -22.18 60.70
CA GLU A 183 -9.85 -22.86 61.45
C GLU A 183 -9.29 -23.84 62.50
N HIS A 184 -8.86 -23.30 63.64
CA HIS A 184 -8.79 -24.07 64.88
C HIS A 184 -9.14 -23.18 66.07
N PRO A 185 -10.43 -23.03 66.45
CA PRO A 185 -10.78 -22.50 67.75
C PRO A 185 -10.61 -23.62 68.77
N SER A 186 -9.52 -23.56 69.52
CA SER A 186 -9.31 -24.40 70.71
C SER A 186 -10.31 -23.98 71.80
N PHE A 187 -11.52 -24.53 71.76
CA PHE A 187 -12.35 -24.66 72.95
C PHE A 187 -11.85 -25.87 73.74
N LEU A 188 -11.22 -25.63 74.89
CA LEU A 188 -11.08 -26.64 75.93
C LEU A 188 -11.17 -25.97 77.31
N PHE A 189 -12.31 -26.23 77.96
CA PHE A 189 -12.68 -26.16 79.39
C PHE A 189 -12.41 -24.88 80.19
#